data_AF-A0A8I2G080-F1
#
_entry.id   AF-A0A8I2G080-F1
#
_cell.length_a   1.000
_cell.length_b   1.000
_cell.length_c   1.000
_cell.angle_alpha   90.00
_cell.angle_beta   90.00
_cell.angle_gamma   90.00
#
_symmetry.space_group_name_H-M   'P 1'
#
loop_
_entity.id
_entity.type
_entity.pdbx_description
1 polymer ?
#
loop_
_entity_poly.entity_id
_entity_poly.type
_entity_poly.pdbx_seq_one_letter_code
_entity_poly.pdbx_strand_id
1 'polypeptide(L)' 'MQEQFRPYAYLISQTENAKRYPITRTTWRIGRSMDNEMTLPDNSISRRHAEIQRYF' A
#
# COMPACT_ATOMS: atom_id res chain seq x y z
N MET A 1 -20.53 14.27 -10.18
CA MET A 1 -20.61 13.36 -9.02
C MET A 1 -19.21 12.81 -8.78
N GLN A 2 -18.50 13.31 -7.77
CA GLN A 2 -17.24 12.68 -7.34
C GLN A 2 -17.61 11.46 -6.52
N GLU A 3 -17.35 10.26 -7.04
CA GLU A 3 -17.45 9.02 -6.26
C GLU A 3 -16.59 9.19 -5.01
N GLN A 4 -17.24 9.18 -3.84
CA GLN A 4 -16.55 9.15 -2.55
C GLN A 4 -15.86 7.78 -2.45
N PHE A 5 -14.63 7.71 -2.92
CA PHE A 5 -13.83 6.50 -2.85
C PHE A 5 -13.54 6.18 -1.37
N ARG A 6 -14.30 5.25 -0.78
CA ARG A 6 -14.09 4.80 0.59
C ARG A 6 -13.02 3.69 0.57
N PRO A 7 -11.81 3.94 1.09
CA PRO A 7 -10.78 2.90 1.14
C PRO A 7 -11.21 1.75 2.06
N TYR A 8 -10.77 0.54 1.73
CA TYR A 8 -11.10 -0.66 2.49
C TYR A 8 -10.38 -0.70 3.84
N ALA A 9 -9.16 -0.19 3.88
CA ALA A 9 -8.32 -0.10 5.06
C ALA A 9 -7.30 1.04 4.89
N TYR A 10 -6.57 1.35 5.96
CA TYR A 10 -5.44 2.27 5.93
C TYR A 10 -4.19 1.59 6.48
N LEU A 11 -3.09 1.67 5.75
CA LEU A 11 -1.77 1.33 6.28
C LEU A 11 -1.21 2.58 6.95
N ILE A 12 -0.79 2.46 8.21
CA ILE A 12 -0.27 3.57 9.01
C ILE A 12 1.21 3.31 9.25
N SER A 13 2.08 4.24 8.81
CA SER A 13 3.49 4.18 9.21
C SER A 13 3.63 4.54 10.69
N GLN A 14 4.38 3.75 11.44
CA GLN A 14 4.63 3.98 12.88
C GLN A 14 5.84 4.89 13.13
N THR A 15 6.25 5.65 12.12
CA THR A 15 7.32 6.66 12.22
C THR A 15 6.84 7.89 12.97
N GLU A 16 7.77 8.75 13.44
CA GLU A 16 7.43 10.03 14.08
C GLU A 16 6.47 10.88 13.23
N ASN A 17 6.62 10.82 11.90
CA ASN A 17 5.64 11.35 10.94
C ASN A 17 4.70 10.24 10.46
N ALA A 18 3.72 9.88 11.29
CA ALA A 18 2.75 8.86 10.95
C ALA A 18 1.97 9.24 9.69
N LYS A 19 2.18 8.48 8.60
CA LYS A 19 1.52 8.68 7.31
C LYS A 19 0.51 7.57 7.09
N ARG A 20 -0.67 7.96 6.62
CA ARG A 20 -1.76 7.03 6.28
C ARG A 20 -1.80 6.81 4.78
N TYR A 21 -1.79 5.55 4.37
CA TYR A 21 -1.89 5.12 2.98
C TYR A 21 -3.23 4.42 2.77
N PRO A 22 -4.13 4.97 1.93
CA PRO A 22 -5.41 4.34 1.67
C PRO A 22 -5.21 3.06 0.85
N ILE A 23 -5.76 1.94 1.33
CA ILE A 23 -5.83 0.70 0.58
C ILE A 23 -7.10 0.73 -0.26
N THR A 24 -6.90 0.98 -1.56
CA THR A 24 -7.99 1.20 -2.51
C THR A 24 -8.37 -0.02 -3.32
N ARG A 25 -7.60 -1.10 -3.23
CA ARG A 25 -7.77 -2.33 -4.02
C ARG A 25 -7.83 -3.54 -3.11
N THR A 26 -8.43 -4.62 -3.61
CA THR A 26 -8.47 -5.93 -2.93
C THR A 26 -7.11 -6.59 -2.84
N THR A 27 -6.26 -6.32 -3.83
CA THR A 27 -4.84 -6.70 -3.86
C THR A 27 -4.01 -5.43 -3.84
N TRP A 28 -3.17 -5.28 -2.82
CA TRP A 28 -2.34 -4.08 -2.64
C TRP A 28 -0.90 -4.47 -2.36
N ARG A 29 0.02 -4.07 -3.23
CA ARG A 29 1.40 -4.58 -3.24
C ARG A 29 2.38 -3.59 -2.65
N ILE A 30 3.40 -4.16 -1.99
CA ILE A 30 4.51 -3.44 -1.38
C ILE A 30 5.81 -4.02 -1.91
N GLY A 31 6.72 -3.17 -2.38
CA GLY A 31 8.03 -3.60 -2.87
C GLY A 31 8.85 -2.47 -3.47
N ARG A 32 10.07 -2.77 -3.94
CA ARG A 32 10.95 -1.73 -4.50
C ARG A 32 10.64 -1.32 -5.94
N SER A 33 9.88 -2.14 -6.65
CA SER A 33 9.54 -1.87 -8.04
C SER A 33 8.40 -0.85 -8.12
N MET A 34 8.41 -0.01 -9.16
CA MET A 34 7.39 1.02 -9.39
C MET A 34 6.02 0.46 -9.76
N ASP A 35 5.91 -0.86 -10.01
CA ASP A 35 4.64 -1.54 -10.26
C ASP A 35 3.83 -1.82 -8.99
N ASN A 36 4.38 -1.50 -7.81
CA ASN A 36 3.69 -1.68 -6.53
C ASN A 36 2.92 -0.42 -6.12
N GLU A 37 1.74 -0.59 -5.52
CA GLU A 37 0.99 0.53 -4.92
C GLU A 37 1.80 1.26 -3.84
N MET A 38 2.63 0.54 -3.07
CA MET A 38 3.62 1.12 -2.19
C MET A 38 5.03 0.78 -2.66
N THR A 39 5.62 1.75 -3.36
CA THR A 39 7.02 1.66 -3.78
C THR A 39 7.94 2.11 -2.66
N LEU A 40 8.83 1.22 -2.23
CA LEU A 40 9.90 1.50 -1.27
C LEU A 40 11.25 1.31 -1.97
N PRO A 41 11.88 2.38 -2.50
CA PRO A 41 13.06 2.30 -3.36
C PRO A 41 14.33 1.98 -2.56
N ASP A 42 14.39 0.79 -1.98
CA ASP A 42 15.49 0.27 -1.19
C ASP A 42 15.94 -1.08 -1.74
N ASN A 43 17.25 -1.32 -1.77
CA ASN A 43 17.84 -2.56 -2.30
C ASN A 43 17.69 -3.77 -1.37
N SER A 44 17.43 -3.55 -0.09
CA SER A 44 17.11 -4.61 0.87
C SER A 44 15.70 -5.19 0.66
N ILE A 45 14.85 -4.52 -0.12
CA ILE A 45 13.46 -4.90 -0.36
C ILE A 45 13.33 -5.59 -1.73
N SER A 46 12.59 -6.69 -1.76
CA SER A 46 12.28 -7.42 -3.00
C SER A 46 11.47 -6.56 -3.98
N ARG A 47 11.58 -6.84 -5.30
CA ARG A 47 10.75 -6.17 -6.32
C ARG A 47 9.25 -6.27 -5.99
N ARG A 48 8.82 -7.43 -5.52
CA ARG A 48 7.52 -7.68 -4.90
C ARG A 48 7.79 -8.31 -3.55
N HIS A 49 7.57 -7.56 -2.48
CA HIS A 49 8.00 -7.96 -1.14
C HIS A 49 6.83 -8.49 -0.31
N ALA A 50 5.69 -7.80 -0.34
CA ALA A 50 4.49 -8.21 0.36
C ALA A 50 3.24 -7.84 -0.44
N GLU A 51 2.14 -8.53 -0.14
CA GLU A 51 0.83 -8.28 -0.74
C GLU A 51 -0.24 -8.35 0.35
N ILE A 52 -1.11 -7.34 0.39
CA ILE A 52 -2.30 -7.32 1.22
C ILE A 52 -3.45 -7.79 0.35
N GLN A 53 -4.08 -8.89 0.76
CA GLN A 53 -5.26 -9.44 0.11
C GLN A 53 -6.47 -9.36 1.03
N ARG A 54 -7.57 -8.83 0.51
CA ARG A 54 -8.87 -8.92 1.16
C ARG A 54 -9.59 -10.17 0.69
N TYR A 55 -9.72 -11.16 1.57
CA TYR A 55 -10.62 -12.29 1.36
C TYR A 55 -12.06 -11.86 1.66
N PHE A 56 -13.01 -12.36 0.85
CA PHE A 56 -14.45 -12.10 0.98
C PHE A 56 -15.12 -13.18 1.83
#